data_AF-A0A7X8DRX6-F1
#
_entry.id   AF-A0A7X8DRX6-F1
#
_cell.length_a   1.000
_cell.length_b   1.000
_cell.length_c   1.000
_cell.angle_alpha   90.00
_cell.angle_beta   90.00
_cell.angle_gamma   90.00
#
_symmetry.space_group_name_H-M   'P 1'
#
loop_
_entity.id
_entity.type
_entity.pdbx_description
1 polymer ?
#
loop_
_entity_poly.entity_id
_entity_poly.type
_entity_poly.pdbx_seq_one_letter_code
_entity_poly.pdbx_strand_id
1 'polypeptide(L)'
;NLGFFPRGRMVKPFEEAAFALEVGEISGIVKTDFGYHIIMVTDRQEAGTISLEESRDNIRDTLLHQKQMETLRNYLIELRENAVVEILL
;
A
#
# COMPACT_ATOMS: atom_id res chain seq x y z
N ASN A 1 -8.44 -14.58 6.11
CA ASN A 1 -9.34 -13.42 6.25
C ASN A 1 -8.52 -12.18 5.96
N LEU A 2 -8.96 -11.29 5.05
CA LEU A 2 -8.13 -10.18 4.52
C LEU A 2 -8.07 -8.95 5.44
N GLY A 3 -8.96 -8.88 6.44
CA GLY A 3 -9.10 -7.71 7.31
C GLY A 3 -9.65 -6.48 6.56
N PHE A 4 -9.70 -5.33 7.25
CA PHE A 4 -10.05 -4.07 6.62
C PHE A 4 -8.89 -3.52 5.78
N PHE A 5 -9.21 -3.03 4.59
CA PHE A 5 -8.25 -2.36 3.72
C PHE A 5 -8.87 -1.10 3.11
N PRO A 6 -8.08 -0.01 2.99
CA PRO A 6 -8.49 1.17 2.25
C PRO A 6 -8.32 0.96 0.74
N ARG A 7 -8.87 1.89 -0.04
CA ARG A 7 -8.56 2.00 -1.47
C ARG A 7 -7.06 2.24 -1.71
N GLY A 8 -6.56 1.76 -2.83
CA GLY A 8 -5.14 1.79 -3.22
C GLY A 8 -4.27 0.72 -2.59
N ARG A 9 -4.80 -0.17 -1.73
CA ARG A 9 -4.02 -1.25 -1.11
C ARG A 9 -4.04 -2.54 -1.93
N MET A 10 -5.13 -2.80 -2.66
CA MET A 10 -5.29 -4.02 -3.45
C MET A 10 -5.12 -3.74 -4.93
N VAL A 11 -4.83 -4.79 -5.72
CA VAL A 11 -4.77 -4.65 -7.19
C VAL A 11 -6.11 -4.21 -7.73
N LYS A 12 -6.06 -3.33 -8.74
CA LYS A 12 -7.22 -2.63 -9.27
C LYS A 12 -8.45 -3.51 -9.53
N PRO A 13 -8.35 -4.68 -10.20
CA PRO A 13 -9.54 -5.49 -10.48
C PRO A 13 -10.18 -6.08 -9.20
N PHE A 14 -9.36 -6.46 -8.23
CA PHE A 14 -9.85 -6.96 -6.95
C PHE A 14 -10.52 -5.83 -6.15
N GLU A 15 -9.87 -4.67 -6.10
CA GLU A 15 -10.39 -3.52 -5.37
C GLU A 15 -11.72 -3.03 -5.94
N GLU A 16 -11.82 -2.86 -7.25
CA GLU A 16 -13.04 -2.39 -7.90
C GLU A 16 -14.21 -3.33 -7.62
N ALA A 17 -14.00 -4.64 -7.73
CA ALA A 17 -15.01 -5.63 -7.40
C ALA A 17 -15.39 -5.59 -5.91
N ALA A 18 -14.41 -5.62 -4.99
CA ALA A 18 -14.67 -5.62 -3.55
C ALA A 18 -15.44 -4.37 -3.10
N PHE A 19 -15.09 -3.19 -3.62
CA PHE A 19 -15.76 -1.94 -3.21
C PHE A 19 -17.14 -1.75 -3.85
N ALA A 20 -17.45 -2.43 -4.96
CA ALA A 20 -18.75 -2.39 -5.63
C ALA A 20 -19.81 -3.29 -4.97
N LEU A 21 -19.40 -4.33 -4.25
CA LEU A 21 -20.31 -5.28 -3.59
C LEU A 21 -20.96 -4.71 -2.34
N GLU A 22 -22.21 -5.12 -2.08
CA GLU A 22 -22.85 -4.94 -0.79
C GLU A 22 -22.25 -5.88 0.28
N VAL A 23 -22.42 -5.53 1.56
CA VAL A 23 -21.97 -6.40 2.66
C VAL A 23 -22.77 -7.70 2.63
N GLY A 24 -22.08 -8.82 2.61
CA GLY A 24 -22.63 -10.17 2.48
C GLY A 24 -22.82 -10.65 1.04
N GLU A 25 -22.63 -9.79 0.04
CA GLU A 25 -22.72 -10.16 -1.37
C GLU A 25 -21.47 -10.92 -1.83
N ILE A 26 -21.66 -11.90 -2.71
CA ILE A 26 -20.60 -12.69 -3.34
C ILE A 26 -20.45 -12.24 -4.80
N SER A 27 -19.23 -11.96 -5.23
CA SER A 27 -18.93 -11.56 -6.61
C SER A 27 -19.06 -12.69 -7.61
N GLY A 28 -19.13 -12.33 -8.89
CA GLY A 28 -18.69 -13.20 -9.98
C GLY A 28 -17.17 -13.48 -9.93
N ILE A 29 -16.65 -14.13 -10.97
CA ILE A 29 -15.21 -14.42 -11.07
C ILE A 29 -14.43 -13.14 -11.40
N VAL A 30 -13.47 -12.79 -10.54
CA VAL A 30 -12.59 -11.63 -10.71
C VAL A 30 -11.19 -12.10 -11.09
N LYS A 31 -10.68 -11.67 -12.25
CA LYS A 31 -9.33 -12.01 -12.71
C LYS A 31 -8.32 -10.94 -12.27
N THR A 32 -7.18 -11.38 -11.75
CA THR A 32 -6.01 -10.53 -11.48
C THR A 32 -4.73 -11.20 -11.98
N ASP A 33 -3.59 -10.53 -11.85
CA ASP A 33 -2.28 -11.12 -12.14
C ASP A 33 -1.93 -12.31 -11.22
N PHE A 34 -2.69 -12.49 -10.13
CA PHE A 34 -2.57 -13.60 -9.19
C PHE A 34 -3.55 -14.75 -9.47
N GLY A 35 -4.31 -14.71 -10.56
CA GLY A 35 -5.28 -15.74 -10.94
C GLY A 35 -6.74 -15.28 -10.85
N TYR A 36 -7.61 -16.15 -10.35
CA TYR A 36 -9.06 -15.90 -10.26
C TYR A 36 -9.52 -15.87 -8.81
N HIS A 37 -10.41 -14.93 -8.50
CA HIS A 37 -10.92 -14.66 -7.17
C HIS A 37 -12.44 -14.66 -7.15
N ILE A 38 -13.01 -15.16 -6.06
CA ILE A 38 -14.41 -14.94 -5.67
C ILE A 38 -14.35 -14.16 -4.37
N ILE A 39 -15.06 -13.03 -4.32
CA ILE A 39 -14.93 -12.04 -3.26
C ILE A 39 -16.26 -11.95 -2.52
N MET A 40 -16.18 -11.86 -1.19
CA MET A 40 -17.32 -11.55 -0.34
C MET A 40 -16.91 -10.45 0.64
N VAL A 41 -17.70 -9.37 0.70
CA VAL A 41 -17.46 -8.29 1.65
C VAL A 41 -18.13 -8.66 2.97
N THR A 42 -17.34 -8.85 4.03
CA THR A 42 -17.88 -9.23 5.34
C THR A 42 -18.30 -8.04 6.18
N ASP A 43 -17.71 -6.87 5.96
CA ASP A 43 -18.01 -5.64 6.69
C ASP A 43 -17.50 -4.41 5.90
N ARG A 44 -18.01 -3.22 6.21
CA ARG A 44 -17.63 -1.95 5.56
C ARG A 44 -17.55 -0.82 6.58
N GLN A 45 -16.40 -0.15 6.63
CA GLN A 45 -16.21 1.06 7.42
C GLN A 45 -16.26 2.29 6.50
N GLU A 46 -17.07 3.28 6.86
CA GLU A 46 -17.11 4.54 6.12
C GLU A 46 -15.79 5.32 6.24
N ALA A 47 -15.47 6.07 5.20
CA ALA A 47 -14.32 6.95 5.22
C ALA A 47 -14.56 8.07 6.25
N GLY A 48 -13.75 8.09 7.30
CA GLY A 48 -13.71 9.19 8.26
C GLY A 48 -12.60 10.19 7.92
N THR A 49 -12.77 11.44 8.33
CA THR A 49 -11.69 12.42 8.38
C THR A 49 -11.10 12.43 9.78
N ILE A 50 -9.81 12.13 9.90
CA ILE A 50 -9.06 12.31 11.14
C ILE A 50 -8.56 13.76 11.17
N SER A 51 -8.61 14.41 12.33
CA SER A 51 -8.10 15.79 12.44
C SER A 51 -6.59 15.85 12.23
N LEU A 52 -6.08 17.02 11.84
CA LEU A 52 -4.63 17.25 11.74
C LEU A 52 -3.94 16.99 13.09
N GLU A 53 -4.59 17.35 14.20
CA GLU A 53 -4.03 17.18 15.54
C GLU A 53 -3.84 15.71 15.87
N GLU A 54 -4.86 14.88 15.65
CA GLU A 54 -4.80 13.43 15.89
C GLU A 54 -3.83 12.72 14.94
N SER A 55 -3.64 13.25 13.73
CA SER A 55 -2.72 12.67 12.73
C SER A 55 -1.30 13.22 12.80
N ARG A 56 -1.03 14.24 13.63
CA ARG A 56 0.22 15.00 13.63
C ARG A 56 1.44 14.12 13.80
N ASP A 57 1.42 13.22 14.79
CA ASP A 57 2.55 12.35 15.10
C ASP A 57 2.80 11.33 13.98
N ASN A 58 1.73 10.71 13.46
CA ASN A 58 1.84 9.79 12.32
C ASN A 58 2.41 10.47 11.06
N ILE A 59 1.96 11.70 10.77
CA ILE A 59 2.48 12.50 9.66
C ILE A 59 3.96 12.81 9.89
N ARG A 60 4.32 13.25 11.09
CA ARG A 60 5.71 13.56 11.45
C ARG A 60 6.61 12.34 11.27
N ASP A 61 6.23 11.19 11.81
CA ASP A 61 7.01 9.96 11.72
C ASP A 61 7.14 9.47 10.28
N THR A 62 6.07 9.58 9.49
CA THR A 62 6.09 9.27 8.06
C THR A 62 7.08 10.16 7.31
N LEU A 63 7.05 11.47 7.54
CA LEU A 63 7.95 12.43 6.89
C LEU A 63 9.41 12.22 7.33
N LEU A 64 9.64 11.91 8.61
CA LEU A 64 10.97 11.59 9.12
C LEU A 64 11.54 10.33 8.47
N HIS A 65 10.75 9.26 8.38
CA HIS A 65 11.16 8.02 7.72
C HIS A 65 11.46 8.25 6.23
N GLN A 66 10.61 9.01 5.52
CA GLN A 66 10.86 9.38 4.12
C GLN A 66 12.19 10.13 3.97
N LYS A 67 12.46 11.11 4.85
CA LYS A 67 13.70 11.88 4.81
C LYS A 67 14.93 11.03 5.11
N GLN A 68 14.83 10.11 6.06
CA GLN A 68 15.89 9.16 6.38
C GLN A 68 16.20 8.26 5.17
N MET A 69 15.18 7.70 4.52
CA MET A 69 15.35 6.85 3.34
C MET A 69 15.94 7.61 2.15
N GLU A 70 15.51 8.86 1.92
CA GLU A 70 16.10 9.74 0.90
C GLU A 70 17.59 9.99 1.19
N THR A 71 17.92 10.33 2.44
CA THR A 71 19.29 10.66 2.85
C THR A 71 20.19 9.44 2.76
N LEU A 72 19.72 8.27 3.22
CA LEU A 72 20.43 7.01 3.10
C LEU A 72 20.69 6.66 1.63
N ARG A 73 19.67 6.80 0.77
CA ARG A 73 19.82 6.54 -0.67
C ARG A 73 20.89 7.44 -1.28
N ASN A 74 20.87 8.73 -0.99
CA ASN A 74 21.84 9.68 -1.53
C ASN A 74 23.26 9.36 -1.04
N TYR A 75 23.41 9.04 0.24
CA TYR A 75 24.69 8.62 0.82
C TYR A 75 25.24 7.33 0.16
N LEU A 76 24.38 6.33 -0.10
CA LEU A 76 24.79 5.11 -0.79
C LEU A 76 25.21 5.37 -2.25
N ILE A 77 24.55 6.31 -2.94
CA ILE A 77 24.95 6.73 -4.28
C ILE A 77 26.34 7.38 -4.24
N GLU A 78 26.57 8.31 -3.32
CA GLU A 78 27.87 8.97 -3.15
C GLU A 78 28.99 7.97 -2.82
N LEU A 79 28.74 7.03 -1.90
CA LEU A 79 29.71 5.96 -1.59
C LEU A 79 30.01 5.10 -2.82
N ARG A 80 28.99 4.78 -3.63
CA ARG A 80 29.16 3.98 -4.84
C ARG A 80 29.95 4.71 -5.91
N GLU A 81 29.73 6.01 -6.10
CA GLU A 81 30.49 6.81 -7.07
C GLU A 81 31.97 6.89 -6.71
N ASN A 82 32.28 6.90 -5.42
CA ASN A 82 33.65 6.94 -4.91
C ASN A 82 34.29 5.55 -4.71
N ALA A 83 33.60 4.47 -5.10
CA ALA A 83 34.08 3.10 -4.93
C ALA A 83 34.22 2.37 -6.28
N VAL A 84 35.28 1.55 -6.41
CA VAL A 84 35.41 0.62 -7.53
C VAL A 84 34.54 -0.60 -7.23
N VAL A 85 33.46 -0.77 -7.99
CA VAL A 85 32.53 -1.91 -7.87
C VAL A 85 32.66 -2.80 -9.11
N GLU A 86 33.21 -4.00 -8.95
CA GLU A 86 33.25 -5.02 -9.98
C GLU A 86 32.17 -6.08 -9.71
N ILE A 87 31.31 -6.35 -10.70
CA ILE A 87 30.35 -7.46 -10.66
C ILE A 87 30.91 -8.56 -11.56
N LEU A 88 31.43 -9.61 -10.96
CA LEU A 88 31.88 -10.82 -11.67
C LEU A 88 30.66 -11.72 -11.92
N LEU A 89 30.36 -11.97 -13.20
CA LEU A 89 29.32 -12.89 -13.67
C LEU A 89 29.90 -14.27 -13.97
#